data_AF-A0A8B8IIB0-F1
#
_entry.id   AF-A0A8B8IIB0-F1
#
_cell.length_a   1.000
_cell.length_b   1.000
_cell.length_c   1.000
_cell.angle_alpha   90.00
_cell.angle_beta   90.00
_cell.angle_gamma   90.00
#
_symmetry.space_group_name_H-M   'P 1'
#
loop_
_entity.id
_entity.type
_entity.pdbx_description
1 polymer ?
#
loop_
_entity_poly.entity_id
_entity_poly.type
_entity_poly.pdbx_seq_one_letter_code
_entity_poly.pdbx_strand_id
1 'polypeptide(L)'
;GPIRYKCLSPDTWPNFRGPAREGVQKLVEAMRYEKEEFRMGNTKIFIRFPKTLFDTEDAYQIKKNDIATIIQSRWRGYSQRKQYLKMRAAAIVIQKWVRRFLAQKLKERRRKAADVIKAFIKGFITRNGPETAENRRFLGIAKVHWLKRLSTRLPSHLLDMSWPACPATCQQASRELQHMHRRHLARKYRLALSPTDKKQFELKVLAEKMFKGKKNSYPSSIRERFVDDRLSEEQRALRGTFMASPAWPAGEKLIYSCEAVKYDRRGYKPRARALLASDAALYVLDAAARKTYKLKHRLPLDKLRVVVTNETDELVLVKIPQELKKDKGDLIISVSHIIEALTIVTDYTKKPELIEIVDTRTIAHNLVNGKQGGTIEVTNGPQPAIQRAKSGNLLVVASP
;
A
#
# COMPACT_ATOMS: atom_id res chain seq x y z
N GLY A 1 77.75 -63.83 52.46
CA GLY A 1 77.48 -63.01 53.65
C GLY A 1 76.90 -61.65 53.32
N PRO A 2 77.69 -60.66 52.87
CA PRO A 2 77.27 -59.25 52.86
C PRO A 2 76.27 -58.89 51.74
N ILE A 3 76.21 -59.67 50.66
CA ILE A 3 75.37 -59.34 49.49
C ILE A 3 73.91 -59.74 49.70
N ARG A 4 73.63 -60.76 50.53
CA ARG A 4 72.27 -61.31 50.69
C ARG A 4 71.36 -60.33 51.44
N TYR A 5 71.80 -59.84 52.59
CA TYR A 5 70.95 -59.07 53.49
C TYR A 5 71.07 -57.54 53.34
N LYS A 6 71.86 -57.04 52.37
CA LYS A 6 72.13 -55.59 52.18
C LYS A 6 70.90 -54.68 52.03
N CYS A 7 69.73 -55.23 51.68
CA CYS A 7 68.49 -54.45 51.60
C CYS A 7 67.89 -54.10 52.97
N LEU A 8 68.33 -54.76 54.02
CA LEU A 8 67.84 -54.57 55.38
C LEU A 8 68.39 -53.29 56.03
N SER A 9 69.51 -52.75 55.55
CA SER A 9 70.08 -51.49 56.03
C SER A 9 70.11 -50.44 54.91
N PRO A 10 69.54 -49.22 55.15
CA PRO A 10 69.62 -48.10 54.21
C PRO A 10 71.06 -47.74 53.83
N ASP A 11 72.02 -47.91 54.74
CA ASP A 11 73.43 -47.58 54.51
C ASP A 11 74.15 -48.57 53.59
N THR A 12 73.57 -49.77 53.44
CA THR A 12 74.12 -50.83 52.60
C THR A 12 73.35 -51.03 51.29
N TRP A 13 72.15 -50.46 51.17
CA TRP A 13 71.29 -50.52 49.98
C TRP A 13 71.44 -49.27 49.09
N PRO A 14 71.42 -49.37 47.75
CA PRO A 14 71.42 -50.59 46.95
C PRO A 14 72.81 -51.20 46.77
N ASN A 15 73.87 -50.39 46.95
CA ASN A 15 75.26 -50.78 46.73
C ASN A 15 76.17 -50.21 47.84
N PHE A 16 76.73 -51.09 48.66
CA PHE A 16 77.77 -50.74 49.62
C PHE A 16 79.15 -50.82 48.96
N ARG A 17 80.01 -49.81 49.18
CA ARG A 17 81.33 -49.69 48.52
C ARG A 17 82.53 -49.90 49.47
N GLY A 18 82.30 -50.21 50.74
CA GLY A 18 83.36 -50.46 51.74
C GLY A 18 83.71 -51.94 51.92
N PRO A 19 84.67 -52.27 52.80
CA PRO A 19 85.03 -53.64 53.18
C PRO A 19 83.82 -54.43 53.69
N ALA A 20 83.70 -55.71 53.31
CA ALA A 20 82.56 -56.56 53.67
C ALA A 20 82.23 -56.57 55.17
N ARG A 21 83.26 -56.53 56.03
CA ARG A 21 83.12 -56.50 57.50
C ARG A 21 82.38 -55.26 57.99
N GLU A 22 82.68 -54.08 57.45
CA GLU A 22 81.98 -52.84 57.79
C GLU A 22 80.52 -52.86 57.33
N GLY A 23 80.26 -53.43 56.15
CA GLY A 23 78.89 -53.60 55.65
C GLY A 23 78.06 -54.52 56.54
N VAL A 24 78.65 -55.61 57.05
CA VAL A 24 77.98 -56.49 58.01
C VAL A 24 77.78 -55.78 59.36
N GLN A 25 78.74 -54.98 59.81
CA GLN A 25 78.59 -54.18 61.04
C GLN A 25 77.39 -53.21 60.95
N LYS A 26 77.26 -52.46 59.85
CA LYS A 26 76.10 -51.58 59.60
C LYS A 26 74.77 -52.33 59.51
N LEU A 27 74.80 -53.58 59.04
CA LEU A 27 73.62 -54.43 58.97
C LEU A 27 73.18 -54.91 60.34
N VAL A 28 74.14 -55.31 61.18
CA VAL A 28 73.91 -55.70 62.57
C VAL A 28 73.32 -54.53 63.36
N GLU A 29 73.83 -53.31 63.14
CA GLU A 29 73.31 -52.08 63.74
C GLU A 29 71.88 -51.77 63.29
N ALA A 30 71.59 -51.88 61.99
CA ALA A 30 70.24 -51.64 61.45
C ALA A 30 69.21 -52.70 61.91
N MET A 31 69.65 -53.96 62.05
CA MET A 31 68.83 -55.07 62.55
C MET A 31 68.76 -55.15 64.08
N ARG A 32 69.53 -54.30 64.78
CA ARG A 32 69.58 -54.19 66.24
C ARG A 32 69.91 -55.50 66.95
N TYR A 33 70.90 -56.26 66.46
CA TYR A 33 71.33 -57.45 67.22
C TYR A 33 72.00 -57.06 68.54
N GLU A 34 71.79 -57.86 69.57
CA GLU A 34 72.47 -57.69 70.85
C GLU A 34 73.90 -58.28 70.79
N LYS A 35 74.81 -57.77 71.64
CA LYS A 35 76.24 -58.18 71.64
C LYS A 35 76.44 -59.67 71.93
N GLU A 36 75.45 -60.32 72.53
CA GLU A 36 75.48 -61.74 72.89
C GLU A 36 75.04 -62.65 71.74
N GLU A 37 74.31 -62.11 70.76
CA GLU A 37 73.74 -62.85 69.64
C GLU A 37 74.74 -63.09 68.52
N PHE A 38 75.83 -62.33 68.45
CA PHE A 38 76.83 -62.45 67.39
C PHE A 38 78.27 -62.19 67.85
N ARG A 39 79.24 -62.73 67.10
CA ARG A 39 80.67 -62.38 67.21
C ARG A 39 81.24 -62.14 65.82
N MET A 40 81.95 -61.02 65.66
CA MET A 40 82.61 -60.68 64.39
C MET A 40 84.01 -61.30 64.31
N GLY A 41 84.23 -62.24 63.39
CA GLY A 41 85.55 -62.77 63.06
C GLY A 41 86.24 -61.94 61.96
N ASN A 42 87.51 -62.26 61.68
CA ASN A 42 88.29 -61.57 60.63
C ASN A 42 87.68 -61.74 59.23
N THR A 43 87.01 -62.86 58.96
CA THR A 43 86.45 -63.19 57.63
C THR A 43 84.95 -63.54 57.64
N LYS A 44 84.38 -63.90 58.80
CA LYS A 44 83.00 -64.38 58.95
C LYS A 44 82.35 -63.81 60.21
N ILE A 45 81.04 -63.63 60.18
CA ILE A 45 80.21 -63.38 61.38
C ILE A 45 79.74 -64.72 61.93
N PHE A 46 79.77 -64.87 63.26
CA PHE A 46 79.25 -66.02 63.97
C PHE A 46 77.96 -65.61 64.68
N ILE A 47 76.83 -66.26 64.38
CA ILE A 47 75.53 -66.01 65.02
C ILE A 47 75.31 -67.11 66.07
N ARG A 48 74.99 -66.73 67.30
CA ARG A 48 74.89 -67.63 68.46
C ARG A 48 73.54 -68.33 68.54
N PHE A 49 72.45 -67.62 68.28
CA PHE A 49 71.09 -68.15 68.40
C PHE A 49 70.43 -68.34 67.04
N PRO A 50 69.76 -69.48 66.79
CA PRO A 50 69.00 -69.69 65.55
C PRO A 50 67.92 -68.62 65.32
N LYS A 51 67.32 -68.10 66.40
CA LYS A 51 66.28 -67.06 66.35
C LYS A 51 66.73 -65.80 65.60
N THR A 52 67.90 -65.25 65.94
CA THR A 52 68.46 -64.05 65.29
C THR A 52 68.63 -64.23 63.79
N LEU A 53 68.99 -65.44 63.34
CA LEU A 53 69.09 -65.77 61.92
C LEU A 53 67.70 -65.85 61.26
N PHE A 54 66.71 -66.48 61.90
CA PHE A 54 65.34 -66.56 61.38
C PHE A 54 64.67 -65.19 61.28
N ASP A 55 64.78 -64.35 62.31
CA ASP A 55 64.23 -62.98 62.31
C ASP A 55 64.83 -62.14 61.17
N THR A 56 66.13 -62.36 60.88
CA THR A 56 66.83 -61.71 59.77
C THR A 56 66.37 -62.22 58.41
N GLU A 57 66.08 -63.52 58.31
CA GLU A 57 65.53 -64.11 57.09
C GLU A 57 64.09 -63.63 56.84
N ASP A 58 63.24 -63.53 57.88
CA ASP A 58 61.88 -62.99 57.77
C ASP A 58 61.85 -61.52 57.36
N ALA A 59 62.67 -60.69 58.01
CA ALA A 59 62.85 -59.28 57.61
C ALA A 59 63.33 -59.18 56.16
N TYR A 60 64.22 -60.08 55.74
CA TYR A 60 64.71 -60.14 54.36
C TYR A 60 63.60 -60.49 53.37
N GLN A 61 62.72 -61.45 53.70
CA GLN A 61 61.58 -61.80 52.85
C GLN A 61 60.57 -60.65 52.74
N ILE A 62 60.26 -59.95 53.84
CA ILE A 62 59.43 -58.74 53.80
C ILE A 62 60.07 -57.68 52.91
N LYS A 63 61.38 -57.43 53.09
CA LYS A 63 62.07 -56.41 52.31
C LYS A 63 62.17 -56.72 50.82
N LYS A 64 62.24 -58.00 50.44
CA LYS A 64 62.09 -58.42 49.03
C LYS A 64 60.74 -58.01 48.46
N ASN A 65 59.65 -58.21 49.21
CA ASN A 65 58.31 -57.80 48.78
C ASN A 65 58.19 -56.29 48.62
N ASP A 66 58.79 -55.50 49.53
CA ASP A 66 58.86 -54.04 49.40
C ASP A 66 59.61 -53.61 48.13
N ILE A 67 60.80 -54.19 47.90
CA ILE A 67 61.60 -53.89 46.71
C ILE A 67 60.85 -54.27 45.44
N ALA A 68 60.21 -55.45 45.43
CA ALA A 68 59.35 -55.86 44.32
C ALA A 68 58.22 -54.85 44.09
N THR A 69 57.58 -54.36 45.15
CA THR A 69 56.53 -53.33 45.08
C THR A 69 57.06 -52.00 44.53
N ILE A 70 58.27 -51.57 44.91
CA ILE A 70 58.92 -50.37 44.36
C ILE A 70 59.17 -50.54 42.86
N ILE A 71 59.75 -51.66 42.45
CA ILE A 71 60.03 -51.94 41.03
C ILE A 71 58.72 -52.00 40.24
N GLN A 72 57.72 -52.72 40.75
CA GLN A 72 56.41 -52.86 40.12
C GLN A 72 55.68 -51.52 40.01
N SER A 73 55.66 -50.71 41.07
CA SER A 73 55.01 -49.38 41.05
C SER A 73 55.69 -48.42 40.08
N ARG A 74 57.03 -48.40 40.04
CA ARG A 74 57.81 -47.62 39.05
C ARG A 74 57.51 -48.07 37.63
N TRP A 75 57.49 -49.38 37.37
CA TRP A 75 57.17 -49.92 36.05
C TRP A 75 55.72 -49.64 35.65
N ARG A 76 54.74 -49.83 36.53
CA ARG A 76 53.33 -49.50 36.29
C ARG A 76 53.17 -48.01 35.96
N GLY A 77 53.81 -47.12 36.72
CA GLY A 77 53.82 -45.68 36.46
C GLY A 77 54.46 -45.31 35.12
N TYR A 78 55.61 -45.90 34.79
CA TYR A 78 56.25 -45.73 33.48
C TYR A 78 55.36 -46.20 32.33
N SER A 79 54.77 -47.40 32.46
CA SER A 79 53.88 -48.00 31.47
C SER A 79 52.67 -47.10 31.19
N GLN A 80 51.98 -46.64 32.25
CA GLN A 80 50.84 -45.74 32.14
C GLN A 80 51.23 -44.38 31.55
N ARG A 81 52.37 -43.80 31.96
CA ARG A 81 52.86 -42.54 31.38
C ARG A 81 53.16 -42.68 29.89
N LYS A 82 53.77 -43.79 29.46
CA LYS A 82 54.05 -44.09 28.06
C LYS A 82 52.75 -44.19 27.25
N GLN A 83 51.74 -44.88 27.79
CA GLN A 83 50.42 -45.00 27.14
C GLN A 83 49.70 -43.64 27.05
N TYR A 84 49.70 -42.85 28.12
CA TYR A 84 49.12 -41.51 28.13
C TYR A 84 49.78 -40.58 27.10
N LEU A 85 51.11 -40.55 27.03
CA LEU A 85 51.83 -39.73 26.05
C LEU A 85 51.50 -40.15 24.61
N LYS A 86 51.37 -41.46 24.35
CA LYS A 86 50.92 -41.98 23.04
C LYS A 86 49.51 -41.50 22.70
N MET A 87 48.56 -41.61 23.63
CA MET A 87 47.18 -41.16 23.46
C MET A 87 47.10 -39.64 23.25
N ARG A 88 47.83 -38.85 24.05
CA ARG A 88 47.89 -37.40 23.92
C ARG A 88 48.47 -36.97 22.57
N ALA A 89 49.54 -37.61 22.11
CA ALA A 89 50.12 -37.33 20.80
C ALA A 89 49.11 -37.61 19.67
N ALA A 90 48.42 -38.74 19.71
CA ALA A 90 47.36 -39.06 18.75
C ALA A 90 46.22 -38.02 18.78
N ALA A 91 45.76 -37.63 19.97
CA ALA A 91 44.72 -36.61 20.13
C ALA A 91 45.15 -35.24 19.55
N ILE A 92 46.40 -34.81 19.78
CA ILE A 92 46.94 -33.57 19.21
C ILE A 92 46.95 -33.62 17.68
N VAL A 93 47.33 -34.75 17.09
CA VAL A 93 47.31 -34.95 15.63
C VAL A 93 45.87 -34.82 15.10
N ILE A 94 44.91 -35.51 15.73
CA ILE A 94 43.49 -35.43 15.34
C ILE A 94 42.99 -33.98 15.43
N GLN A 95 43.21 -33.31 16.56
CA GLN A 95 42.79 -31.93 16.76
C GLN A 95 43.42 -30.97 15.73
N LYS A 96 44.71 -31.16 15.39
CA LYS A 96 45.40 -30.40 14.34
C LYS A 96 44.70 -30.58 12.99
N TRP A 97 44.38 -31.81 12.61
CA TRP A 97 43.68 -32.10 11.35
C TRP A 97 42.27 -31.50 11.31
N VAL A 98 41.51 -31.59 12.41
CA VAL A 98 40.18 -30.97 12.51
C VAL A 98 40.27 -29.46 12.36
N ARG A 99 41.19 -28.78 13.07
CA ARG A 99 41.41 -27.33 12.93
C ARG A 99 41.75 -26.95 11.49
N ARG A 100 42.61 -27.71 10.81
CA ARG A 100 42.94 -27.51 9.39
C ARG A 100 41.71 -27.66 8.49
N PHE A 101 40.93 -28.72 8.67
CA PHE A 101 39.72 -28.97 7.88
C PHE A 101 38.71 -27.83 8.02
N LEU A 102 38.45 -27.37 9.24
CA LEU A 102 37.57 -26.23 9.50
C LEU A 102 38.08 -24.94 8.85
N ALA A 103 39.39 -24.67 8.91
CA ALA A 103 40.00 -23.52 8.25
C ALA A 103 39.88 -23.58 6.72
N GLN A 104 40.07 -24.76 6.12
CA GLN A 104 39.88 -24.98 4.68
C GLN A 104 38.41 -24.76 4.27
N LYS A 105 37.45 -25.28 5.04
CA LYS A 105 36.01 -25.05 4.81
C LYS A 105 35.65 -23.57 4.93
N LEU A 106 36.20 -22.86 5.90
CA LEU A 106 35.98 -21.43 6.05
C LEU A 106 36.55 -20.65 4.86
N LYS A 107 37.75 -20.99 4.38
CA LYS A 107 38.35 -20.39 3.18
C LYS A 107 37.48 -20.62 1.94
N GLU A 108 36.98 -21.84 1.73
CA GLU A 108 36.05 -22.16 0.63
C GLU A 108 34.77 -21.32 0.69
N ARG A 109 34.16 -21.20 1.88
CA ARG A 109 32.96 -20.36 2.09
C ARG A 109 33.22 -18.89 1.76
N ARG A 110 34.34 -18.33 2.25
CA ARG A 110 34.74 -16.94 1.97
C ARG A 110 35.01 -16.71 0.49
N ARG A 111 35.69 -17.65 -0.20
CA ARG A 111 35.93 -17.59 -1.64
C ARG A 111 34.62 -17.59 -2.42
N LYS A 112 33.71 -18.53 -2.13
CA LYS A 112 32.37 -18.60 -2.75
C LYS A 112 31.58 -17.30 -2.54
N ALA A 113 31.61 -16.72 -1.34
CA ALA A 113 30.95 -15.45 -1.07
C ALA A 113 31.54 -14.30 -1.90
N ALA A 114 32.88 -14.21 -1.99
CA ALA A 114 33.55 -13.22 -2.82
C ALA A 114 33.20 -13.38 -4.31
N ASP A 115 33.14 -14.62 -4.82
CA ASP A 115 32.77 -14.90 -6.21
C ASP A 115 31.32 -14.48 -6.50
N VAL A 116 30.39 -14.70 -5.55
CA VAL A 116 28.99 -14.23 -5.66
C VAL A 116 28.91 -12.71 -5.72
N ILE A 117 29.64 -12.00 -4.86
CA ILE A 117 29.67 -10.52 -4.85
C ILE A 117 30.25 -10.00 -6.16
N LYS A 118 31.37 -10.56 -6.63
CA LYS A 118 31.99 -10.17 -7.90
C LYS A 118 31.04 -10.39 -9.08
N ALA A 119 30.38 -11.54 -9.15
CA ALA A 119 29.40 -11.85 -10.19
C ALA A 119 28.23 -10.85 -10.17
N PHE A 120 27.74 -10.47 -8.98
CA PHE A 120 26.69 -9.46 -8.84
C PHE A 120 27.14 -8.09 -9.37
N ILE A 121 28.34 -7.63 -8.99
CA ILE A 121 28.89 -6.34 -9.45
C ILE A 121 29.08 -6.33 -10.97
N LYS A 122 29.64 -7.40 -11.54
CA LYS A 122 29.76 -7.53 -13.01
C LYS A 122 28.41 -7.47 -13.71
N GLY A 123 27.42 -8.18 -13.19
CA GLY A 123 26.05 -8.12 -13.71
C GLY A 123 25.41 -6.73 -13.58
N PHE A 124 25.70 -5.99 -12.51
CA PHE A 124 25.23 -4.62 -12.32
C PHE A 124 25.85 -3.64 -13.33
N ILE A 125 27.15 -3.76 -13.61
CA ILE A 125 27.86 -2.92 -14.58
C ILE A 125 27.25 -3.11 -15.99
N THR A 126 26.92 -4.36 -16.34
CA THR A 126 26.40 -4.74 -17.67
C THR A 126 24.86 -4.77 -17.75
N ARG A 127 24.15 -4.19 -16.76
CA ARG A 127 22.69 -4.30 -16.60
C ARG A 127 21.85 -3.70 -17.73
N ASN A 128 22.41 -2.73 -18.47
CA ASN A 128 21.70 -2.03 -19.54
C ASN A 128 21.91 -2.69 -20.92
N GLY A 129 22.79 -3.68 -21.01
CA GLY A 129 23.06 -4.42 -22.23
C GLY A 129 22.11 -5.61 -22.44
N PRO A 130 22.32 -6.38 -23.52
CA PRO A 130 21.60 -7.63 -23.74
C PRO A 130 21.91 -8.67 -22.65
N GLU A 131 21.05 -9.68 -22.53
CA GLU A 131 21.25 -10.74 -21.55
C GLU A 131 22.46 -11.63 -21.93
N THR A 132 23.42 -11.72 -21.01
CA THR A 132 24.63 -12.55 -21.10
C THR A 132 24.70 -13.51 -19.92
N ALA A 133 25.58 -14.50 -19.97
CA ALA A 133 25.76 -15.43 -18.86
C ALA A 133 26.17 -14.73 -17.54
N GLU A 134 26.90 -13.60 -17.63
CA GLU A 134 27.36 -12.85 -16.46
C GLU A 134 26.23 -12.03 -15.81
N ASN A 135 25.37 -11.39 -16.61
CA ASN A 135 24.33 -10.49 -16.09
C ASN A 135 22.97 -11.16 -15.86
N ARG A 136 22.73 -12.36 -16.42
CA ARG A 136 21.46 -13.10 -16.31
C ARG A 136 20.91 -13.15 -14.89
N ARG A 137 21.75 -13.51 -13.91
CA ARG A 137 21.34 -13.61 -12.50
C ARG A 137 20.92 -12.25 -11.94
N PHE A 138 21.69 -11.19 -12.22
CA PHE A 138 21.37 -9.83 -11.78
C PHE A 138 20.06 -9.34 -12.41
N LEU A 139 19.90 -9.54 -13.72
CA LEU A 139 18.68 -9.17 -14.46
C LEU A 139 17.44 -9.90 -13.92
N GLY A 140 17.56 -11.19 -13.60
CA GLY A 140 16.48 -11.95 -12.96
C GLY A 140 16.06 -11.37 -11.61
N ILE A 141 17.02 -11.03 -10.75
CA ILE A 141 16.75 -10.38 -9.46
C ILE A 141 16.09 -9.00 -9.68
N ALA A 142 16.60 -8.20 -10.62
CA ALA A 142 16.06 -6.89 -10.93
C ALA A 142 14.60 -6.97 -11.42
N LYS A 143 14.27 -7.93 -12.30
CA LYS A 143 12.91 -8.20 -12.78
C LYS A 143 11.96 -8.53 -11.61
N VAL A 144 12.34 -9.47 -10.74
CA VAL A 144 11.51 -9.87 -9.58
C VAL A 144 11.32 -8.72 -8.59
N HIS A 145 12.39 -8.01 -8.24
CA HIS A 145 12.31 -6.86 -7.32
C HIS A 145 11.48 -5.72 -7.91
N TRP A 146 11.57 -5.50 -9.22
CA TRP A 146 10.72 -4.52 -9.90
C TRP A 146 9.25 -4.91 -9.83
N LEU A 147 8.87 -6.15 -10.16
CA LEU A 147 7.47 -6.59 -10.09
C LEU A 147 6.88 -6.47 -8.68
N LYS A 148 7.63 -6.87 -7.64
CA LYS A 148 7.21 -6.73 -6.23
C LYS A 148 7.01 -5.26 -5.83
N ARG A 149 7.85 -4.36 -6.33
CA ARG A 149 7.71 -2.92 -6.06
C ARG A 149 6.56 -2.31 -6.86
N LEU A 150 6.38 -2.76 -8.11
CA LEU A 150 5.30 -2.30 -8.96
C LEU A 150 3.96 -2.60 -8.32
N SER A 151 3.73 -3.84 -7.84
CA SER A 151 2.46 -4.24 -7.23
C SER A 151 2.03 -3.42 -6.02
N THR A 152 2.98 -2.78 -5.32
CA THR A 152 2.72 -1.94 -4.14
C THR A 152 2.59 -0.45 -4.47
N ARG A 153 2.92 -0.05 -5.70
CA ARG A 153 2.96 1.35 -6.14
C ARG A 153 2.13 1.59 -7.40
N LEU A 154 1.16 0.72 -7.68
CA LEU A 154 0.24 0.91 -8.80
C LEU A 154 -0.68 2.12 -8.52
N PRO A 155 -0.99 2.94 -9.53
CA PRO A 155 -2.02 3.96 -9.43
C PRO A 155 -3.35 3.37 -8.97
N SER A 156 -3.99 3.99 -7.98
CA SER A 156 -5.27 3.54 -7.42
C SER A 156 -6.48 4.17 -8.11
N HIS A 157 -6.31 5.38 -8.66
CA HIS A 157 -7.38 6.16 -9.26
C HIS A 157 -7.25 6.23 -10.78
N LEU A 158 -8.40 6.33 -11.48
CA LEU A 158 -8.43 6.34 -12.94
C LEU A 158 -7.71 7.56 -13.57
N LEU A 159 -7.78 8.70 -12.88
CA LEU A 159 -7.16 9.96 -13.32
C LEU A 159 -5.69 10.07 -12.88
N ASP A 160 -5.19 9.15 -12.07
CA ASP A 160 -3.78 9.10 -11.73
C ASP A 160 -3.00 8.53 -12.92
N MET A 161 -2.28 9.43 -13.61
CA MET A 161 -1.49 9.13 -14.80
C MET A 161 -0.08 8.65 -14.45
N SER A 162 0.29 8.63 -13.16
CA SER A 162 1.63 8.27 -12.74
C SER A 162 1.94 6.80 -13.05
N TRP A 163 3.22 6.50 -13.28
CA TRP A 163 3.67 5.11 -13.46
C TRP A 163 5.08 4.94 -12.90
N PRO A 164 5.34 3.90 -12.07
CA PRO A 164 6.65 3.72 -11.46
C PRO A 164 7.76 3.46 -12.49
N ALA A 165 8.95 3.97 -12.20
CA ALA A 165 10.14 3.71 -12.99
C ALA A 165 10.49 2.21 -13.02
N CYS A 166 11.05 1.75 -14.15
CA CYS A 166 11.41 0.35 -14.37
C CYS A 166 12.88 0.21 -14.84
N PRO A 167 13.53 -0.95 -14.59
CA PRO A 167 14.84 -1.27 -15.16
C PRO A 167 14.80 -1.30 -16.70
N ALA A 168 15.95 -1.06 -17.35
CA ALA A 168 16.08 -1.07 -18.82
C ALA A 168 15.53 -2.36 -19.45
N THR A 169 15.86 -3.52 -18.88
CA THR A 169 15.39 -4.84 -19.33
C THR A 169 13.87 -5.04 -19.18
N CYS A 170 13.18 -4.19 -18.43
CA CYS A 170 11.74 -4.29 -18.16
C CYS A 170 10.91 -3.24 -18.91
N GLN A 171 11.52 -2.39 -19.76
CA GLN A 171 10.80 -1.28 -20.38
C GLN A 171 9.59 -1.72 -21.20
N GLN A 172 9.75 -2.74 -22.05
CA GLN A 172 8.63 -3.26 -22.86
C GLN A 172 7.51 -3.81 -21.97
N ALA A 173 7.86 -4.67 -21.01
CA ALA A 173 6.90 -5.22 -20.04
C ALA A 173 6.20 -4.11 -19.22
N SER A 174 6.91 -3.05 -18.86
CA SER A 174 6.37 -1.92 -18.12
C SER A 174 5.30 -1.17 -18.91
N ARG A 175 5.53 -0.93 -20.21
CA ARG A 175 4.54 -0.30 -21.10
C ARG A 175 3.27 -1.17 -21.22
N GLU A 176 3.44 -2.46 -21.45
CA GLU A 176 2.31 -3.39 -21.54
C GLU A 176 1.50 -3.46 -20.23
N LEU A 177 2.19 -3.58 -19.09
CA LEU A 177 1.55 -3.57 -17.77
C LEU A 177 0.83 -2.25 -17.49
N GLN A 178 1.39 -1.11 -17.90
CA GLN A 178 0.73 0.18 -17.78
C GLN A 178 -0.58 0.20 -18.56
N HIS A 179 -0.56 -0.23 -19.82
CA HIS A 179 -1.76 -0.29 -20.65
C HIS A 179 -2.81 -1.25 -20.07
N MET A 180 -2.40 -2.45 -19.63
CA MET A 180 -3.28 -3.43 -19.01
C MET A 180 -3.91 -2.90 -17.72
N HIS A 181 -3.11 -2.33 -16.82
CA HIS A 181 -3.58 -1.77 -15.54
C HIS A 181 -4.60 -0.65 -15.76
N ARG A 182 -4.32 0.28 -16.68
CA ARG A 182 -5.23 1.38 -16.97
C ARG A 182 -6.55 0.91 -17.57
N ARG A 183 -6.51 -0.05 -18.49
CA ARG A 183 -7.72 -0.69 -19.03
C ARG A 183 -8.50 -1.41 -17.94
N HIS A 184 -7.82 -2.09 -17.02
CA HIS A 184 -8.43 -2.76 -15.88
C HIS A 184 -9.13 -1.77 -14.94
N LEU A 185 -8.46 -0.68 -14.54
CA LEU A 185 -9.07 0.38 -13.72
C LEU A 185 -10.29 1.00 -14.41
N ALA A 186 -10.19 1.32 -15.71
CA ALA A 186 -11.30 1.87 -16.48
C ALA A 186 -12.48 0.89 -16.55
N ARG A 187 -12.19 -0.41 -16.73
CA ARG A 187 -13.22 -1.46 -16.72
C ARG A 187 -13.87 -1.56 -15.34
N LYS A 188 -13.09 -1.61 -14.26
CA LYS A 188 -13.60 -1.68 -12.88
C LYS A 188 -14.51 -0.49 -12.57
N TYR A 189 -14.09 0.72 -12.93
CA TYR A 189 -14.90 1.93 -12.77
C TYR A 189 -16.21 1.87 -13.55
N ARG A 190 -16.16 1.52 -14.85
CA ARG A 190 -17.38 1.43 -15.70
C ARG A 190 -18.36 0.35 -15.24
N LEU A 191 -17.86 -0.80 -14.78
CA LEU A 191 -18.71 -1.90 -14.30
C LEU A 191 -19.30 -1.63 -12.92
N ALA A 192 -18.62 -0.83 -12.09
CA ALA A 192 -19.14 -0.42 -10.78
C ALA A 192 -20.20 0.67 -10.87
N LEU A 193 -20.35 1.33 -12.03
CA LEU A 193 -21.24 2.46 -12.20
C LEU A 193 -22.69 2.00 -12.37
N SER A 194 -23.58 2.51 -11.51
CA SER A 194 -25.02 2.26 -11.64
C SER A 194 -25.58 2.93 -12.90
N PRO A 195 -26.68 2.41 -13.51
CA PRO A 195 -27.32 3.06 -14.65
C PRO A 195 -27.76 4.51 -14.35
N THR A 196 -28.20 4.78 -13.12
CA THR A 196 -28.63 6.10 -12.66
C THR A 196 -27.45 7.06 -12.55
N ASP A 197 -26.32 6.64 -11.97
CA ASP A 197 -25.11 7.47 -11.91
C ASP A 197 -24.50 7.69 -13.29
N LYS A 198 -24.52 6.67 -14.17
CA LYS A 198 -24.10 6.82 -15.57
C LYS A 198 -24.91 7.91 -16.26
N LYS A 199 -26.24 7.86 -16.12
CA LYS A 199 -27.12 8.89 -16.70
C LYS A 199 -26.83 10.26 -16.12
N GLN A 200 -26.58 10.35 -14.80
CA GLN A 200 -26.20 11.59 -14.14
C GLN A 200 -24.90 12.19 -14.73
N PHE A 201 -23.89 11.36 -14.97
CA PHE A 201 -22.64 11.80 -15.60
C PHE A 201 -22.85 12.26 -17.04
N GLU A 202 -23.64 11.52 -17.85
CA GLU A 202 -23.98 11.91 -19.22
C GLU A 202 -24.65 13.30 -19.26
N LEU A 203 -25.59 13.56 -18.35
CA LEU A 203 -26.23 14.86 -18.22
C LEU A 203 -25.23 15.96 -17.81
N LYS A 204 -24.34 15.69 -16.85
CA LYS A 204 -23.33 16.68 -16.44
C LYS A 204 -22.32 17.00 -17.55
N VAL A 205 -21.93 16.01 -18.35
CA VAL A 205 -21.08 16.21 -19.55
C VAL A 205 -21.81 17.02 -20.62
N LEU A 206 -23.11 16.78 -20.80
CA LEU A 206 -23.93 17.60 -21.70
C LEU A 206 -24.00 19.05 -21.21
N ALA A 207 -24.26 19.26 -19.91
CA ALA A 207 -24.25 20.59 -19.29
C ALA A 207 -22.89 21.29 -19.46
N GLU A 208 -21.79 20.56 -19.29
CA GLU A 208 -20.44 21.08 -19.54
C GLU A 208 -20.30 21.61 -20.97
N LYS A 209 -20.66 20.80 -21.96
CA LYS A 209 -20.59 21.18 -23.37
C LYS A 209 -21.46 22.40 -23.69
N MET A 210 -22.60 22.53 -23.04
CA MET A 210 -23.55 23.61 -23.27
C MET A 210 -23.17 24.92 -22.59
N PHE A 211 -22.69 24.87 -21.34
CA PHE A 211 -22.61 26.06 -20.48
C PHE A 211 -21.20 26.42 -20.00
N LYS A 212 -20.22 25.50 -20.02
CA LYS A 212 -18.87 25.79 -19.53
C LYS A 212 -18.24 26.93 -20.34
N GLY A 213 -17.83 27.99 -19.64
CA GLY A 213 -17.27 29.20 -20.24
C GLY A 213 -18.28 30.09 -20.98
N LYS A 214 -19.58 29.72 -20.99
CA LYS A 214 -20.64 30.51 -21.65
C LYS A 214 -21.66 31.08 -20.66
N LYS A 215 -21.89 30.42 -19.52
CA LYS A 215 -22.78 30.90 -18.46
C LYS A 215 -22.11 30.83 -17.09
N ASN A 216 -22.06 31.97 -16.39
CA ASN A 216 -21.33 32.17 -15.14
C ASN A 216 -21.94 31.37 -13.96
N SER A 217 -23.22 31.01 -14.01
CA SER A 217 -23.84 30.11 -13.01
C SER A 217 -23.55 28.61 -13.24
N TYR A 218 -22.83 28.23 -14.30
CA TYR A 218 -22.51 26.81 -14.53
C TYR A 218 -21.66 26.17 -13.41
N PRO A 219 -20.56 26.78 -12.90
CA PRO A 219 -19.72 26.15 -11.89
C PRO A 219 -20.44 25.81 -10.58
N SER A 220 -21.37 26.66 -10.12
CA SER A 220 -22.16 26.39 -8.92
C SER A 220 -23.09 25.18 -9.11
N SER A 221 -23.61 24.97 -10.32
CA SER A 221 -24.48 23.83 -10.64
C SER A 221 -23.77 22.47 -10.61
N ILE A 222 -22.44 22.41 -10.67
CA ILE A 222 -21.69 21.13 -10.79
C ILE A 222 -21.91 20.24 -9.56
N ARG A 223 -21.95 20.84 -8.37
CA ARG A 223 -22.01 20.13 -7.08
C ARG A 223 -23.35 19.43 -6.85
N GLU A 224 -24.43 19.99 -7.39
CA GLU A 224 -25.78 19.47 -7.19
C GLU A 224 -26.09 18.35 -8.17
N ARG A 225 -26.75 17.27 -7.71
CA ARG A 225 -27.28 16.25 -8.63
C ARG A 225 -28.48 16.80 -9.38
N PHE A 226 -28.63 16.36 -10.62
CA PHE A 226 -29.79 16.71 -11.42
C PHE A 226 -30.98 15.81 -11.06
N VAL A 227 -32.16 16.39 -10.98
CA VAL A 227 -33.41 15.66 -10.72
C VAL A 227 -34.47 16.07 -11.73
N ASP A 228 -35.37 15.14 -12.02
CA ASP A 228 -36.43 15.36 -13.01
C ASP A 228 -37.63 16.13 -12.43
N ASP A 229 -37.71 16.29 -11.11
CA ASP A 229 -38.84 16.94 -10.42
C ASP A 229 -38.39 17.80 -9.24
N ARG A 230 -38.51 19.11 -9.40
CA ARG A 230 -38.23 20.15 -8.39
C ARG A 230 -39.49 20.76 -7.78
N LEU A 231 -40.69 20.21 -8.04
CA LEU A 231 -41.93 20.68 -7.42
C LEU A 231 -41.98 20.29 -5.94
N SER A 232 -42.66 21.09 -5.11
CA SER A 232 -42.99 20.73 -3.72
C SER A 232 -44.02 19.60 -3.66
N GLU A 233 -44.19 18.93 -2.51
CA GLU A 233 -45.12 17.80 -2.37
C GLU A 233 -46.56 18.17 -2.73
N GLU A 234 -47.04 19.32 -2.27
CA GLU A 234 -48.37 19.86 -2.61
C GLU A 234 -48.53 20.03 -4.12
N GLN A 235 -47.51 20.55 -4.78
CA GLN A 235 -47.51 20.81 -6.21
C GLN A 235 -47.39 19.54 -7.06
N ARG A 236 -46.73 18.49 -6.57
CA ARG A 236 -46.70 17.18 -7.23
C ARG A 236 -48.09 16.55 -7.29
N ALA A 237 -48.90 16.72 -6.23
CA ALA A 237 -50.30 16.27 -6.24
C ALA A 237 -51.11 17.05 -7.29
N LEU A 238 -50.95 18.38 -7.35
CA LEU A 238 -51.60 19.21 -8.37
C LEU A 238 -51.18 18.85 -9.79
N ARG A 239 -49.90 18.54 -10.00
CA ARG A 239 -49.37 18.03 -11.27
C ARG A 239 -50.06 16.72 -11.64
N GLY A 240 -50.17 15.78 -10.72
CA GLY A 240 -50.84 14.50 -10.94
C GLY A 240 -52.28 14.69 -11.42
N THR A 241 -53.05 15.55 -10.74
CA THR A 241 -54.42 15.90 -11.14
C THR A 241 -54.48 16.55 -12.52
N PHE A 242 -53.53 17.44 -12.84
CA PHE A 242 -53.46 18.06 -14.17
C PHE A 242 -53.13 17.05 -15.28
N MET A 243 -52.19 16.14 -15.03
CA MET A 243 -51.80 15.10 -16.00
C MET A 243 -52.91 14.06 -16.23
N ALA A 244 -53.81 13.87 -15.27
CA ALA A 244 -55.01 13.06 -15.44
C ALA A 244 -56.14 13.79 -16.22
N SER A 245 -56.01 15.11 -16.41
CA SER A 245 -57.02 15.90 -17.11
C SER A 245 -56.87 15.81 -18.64
N PRO A 246 -57.93 16.09 -19.42
CA PRO A 246 -57.88 16.10 -20.89
C PRO A 246 -56.88 17.11 -21.49
N ALA A 247 -56.37 18.04 -20.68
CA ALA A 247 -55.36 19.02 -21.11
C ALA A 247 -53.97 18.40 -21.29
N TRP A 248 -53.72 17.23 -20.70
CA TRP A 248 -52.51 16.44 -20.90
C TRP A 248 -52.81 15.26 -21.84
N PRO A 249 -52.22 15.22 -23.06
CA PRO A 249 -52.50 14.14 -24.00
C PRO A 249 -52.05 12.77 -23.48
N ALA A 250 -52.88 11.73 -23.70
CA ALA A 250 -52.74 10.39 -23.12
C ALA A 250 -51.50 9.57 -23.57
N GLY A 251 -50.57 10.17 -24.32
CA GLY A 251 -49.31 9.53 -24.73
C GLY A 251 -48.06 10.34 -24.40
N GLU A 252 -48.20 11.55 -23.83
CA GLU A 252 -47.06 12.40 -23.52
C GLU A 252 -46.42 12.00 -22.19
N LYS A 253 -45.10 11.80 -22.21
CA LYS A 253 -44.32 11.47 -21.02
C LYS A 253 -43.74 12.72 -20.41
N LEU A 254 -43.93 12.89 -19.09
CA LEU A 254 -43.26 13.94 -18.34
C LEU A 254 -41.74 13.68 -18.27
N ILE A 255 -40.97 14.73 -18.58
CA ILE A 255 -39.50 14.71 -18.54
C ILE A 255 -38.98 15.54 -17.38
N TYR A 256 -39.52 16.74 -17.20
CA TYR A 256 -39.02 17.66 -16.18
C TYR A 256 -40.16 18.49 -15.59
N SER A 257 -40.14 18.73 -14.29
CA SER A 257 -41.05 19.65 -13.63
C SER A 257 -40.38 20.55 -12.59
N CYS A 258 -40.73 21.83 -12.58
CA CYS A 258 -40.20 22.77 -11.60
C CYS A 258 -41.15 23.93 -11.31
N GLU A 259 -40.90 24.59 -10.19
CA GLU A 259 -41.46 25.90 -9.88
C GLU A 259 -40.80 26.99 -10.72
N ALA A 260 -41.58 28.01 -11.08
CA ALA A 260 -41.08 29.16 -11.80
C ALA A 260 -41.86 30.43 -11.47
N VAL A 261 -41.24 31.58 -11.70
CA VAL A 261 -41.90 32.88 -11.59
C VAL A 261 -41.97 33.51 -12.96
N LYS A 262 -43.18 33.76 -13.46
CA LYS A 262 -43.40 34.43 -14.74
C LYS A 262 -43.60 35.93 -14.51
N TYR A 263 -42.92 36.74 -15.30
CA TYR A 263 -43.05 38.19 -15.29
C TYR A 263 -43.97 38.65 -16.43
N ASP A 264 -44.93 39.51 -16.11
CA ASP A 264 -45.82 40.10 -17.13
C ASP A 264 -45.04 41.00 -18.09
N ARG A 265 -45.27 40.85 -19.40
CA ARG A 265 -44.63 41.66 -20.44
C ARG A 265 -44.87 43.17 -20.27
N ARG A 266 -45.99 43.53 -19.63
CA ARG A 266 -46.32 44.90 -19.24
C ARG A 266 -46.25 45.00 -17.73
N GLY A 267 -45.43 45.92 -17.23
CA GLY A 267 -45.30 46.21 -15.80
C GLY A 267 -44.55 45.16 -14.98
N TYR A 268 -44.13 44.03 -15.57
CA TYR A 268 -43.24 43.04 -14.96
C TYR A 268 -43.68 42.53 -13.58
N LYS A 269 -45.00 42.37 -13.40
CA LYS A 269 -45.52 41.80 -12.16
C LYS A 269 -45.18 40.30 -12.09
N PRO A 270 -44.59 39.81 -10.97
CA PRO A 270 -44.28 38.40 -10.81
C PRO A 270 -45.56 37.59 -10.59
N ARG A 271 -45.62 36.39 -11.18
CA ARG A 271 -46.71 35.43 -11.00
C ARG A 271 -46.15 34.02 -10.85
N ALA A 272 -46.53 33.33 -9.79
CA ALA A 272 -46.14 31.93 -9.57
C ALA A 272 -46.68 31.02 -10.69
N ARG A 273 -45.80 30.22 -11.27
CA ARG A 273 -46.10 29.24 -12.31
C ARG A 273 -45.44 27.91 -11.97
N ALA A 274 -46.03 26.84 -12.49
CA ALA A 274 -45.35 25.55 -12.59
C ALA A 274 -45.03 25.30 -14.06
N LEU A 275 -43.83 24.80 -14.32
CA LEU A 275 -43.40 24.38 -15.64
C LEU A 275 -43.35 22.86 -15.68
N LEU A 276 -44.01 22.26 -16.67
CA LEU A 276 -43.88 20.85 -16.99
C LEU A 276 -43.37 20.73 -18.42
N ALA A 277 -42.25 20.04 -18.62
CA ALA A 277 -41.77 19.67 -19.94
C ALA A 277 -42.13 18.20 -20.20
N SER A 278 -42.90 17.95 -21.26
CA SER A 278 -43.11 16.61 -21.82
C SER A 278 -42.15 16.35 -22.96
N ASP A 279 -42.20 15.15 -23.49
CA ASP A 279 -41.53 14.75 -24.74
C ASP A 279 -41.96 15.50 -25.99
N ALA A 280 -43.09 16.20 -25.96
CA ALA A 280 -43.59 16.97 -27.09
C ALA A 280 -43.63 18.49 -26.85
N ALA A 281 -43.97 18.93 -25.63
CA ALA A 281 -44.28 20.34 -25.37
C ALA A 281 -43.89 20.81 -23.96
N LEU A 282 -43.64 22.12 -23.86
CA LEU A 282 -43.54 22.85 -22.60
C LEU A 282 -44.92 23.37 -22.19
N TYR A 283 -45.34 23.01 -20.98
CA TYR A 283 -46.58 23.44 -20.34
C TYR A 283 -46.27 24.49 -19.28
N VAL A 284 -46.91 25.65 -19.41
CA VAL A 284 -46.85 26.74 -18.41
C VAL A 284 -48.20 26.79 -17.70
N LEU A 285 -48.18 26.44 -16.42
CA LEU A 285 -49.38 26.29 -15.59
C LEU A 285 -49.47 27.41 -14.57
N ASP A 286 -50.69 27.90 -14.35
CA ASP A 286 -50.97 28.85 -13.27
C ASP A 286 -50.93 28.13 -11.91
N ALA A 287 -50.01 28.56 -11.04
CA ALA A 287 -49.85 28.01 -9.70
C ALA A 287 -50.32 28.98 -8.59
N ALA A 288 -50.90 30.14 -8.96
CA ALA A 288 -51.24 31.18 -7.99
C ALA A 288 -52.35 30.76 -7.01
N ALA A 289 -53.33 29.98 -7.46
CA ALA A 289 -54.47 29.60 -6.65
C ALA A 289 -54.18 28.46 -5.65
N ARG A 290 -53.03 27.77 -5.76
CA ARG A 290 -52.60 26.60 -4.96
C ARG A 290 -53.61 25.45 -4.80
N LYS A 291 -54.76 25.51 -5.49
CA LYS A 291 -55.83 24.50 -5.44
C LYS A 291 -55.90 23.67 -6.72
N THR A 292 -55.64 24.27 -7.87
CA THR A 292 -55.67 23.60 -9.18
C THR A 292 -54.65 24.24 -10.12
N TYR A 293 -54.08 23.43 -11.02
CA TYR A 293 -53.26 23.93 -12.12
C TYR A 293 -54.13 24.21 -13.35
N LYS A 294 -54.06 25.46 -13.81
CA LYS A 294 -54.74 25.89 -15.04
C LYS A 294 -53.72 26.12 -16.16
N LEU A 295 -53.92 25.44 -17.29
CA LEU A 295 -53.07 25.60 -18.48
C LEU A 295 -53.14 27.04 -19.01
N LYS A 296 -51.97 27.69 -19.17
CA LYS A 296 -51.85 29.01 -19.82
C LYS A 296 -51.20 28.90 -21.18
N HIS A 297 -50.13 28.13 -21.27
CA HIS A 297 -49.40 27.91 -22.52
C HIS A 297 -49.03 26.43 -22.66
N ARG A 298 -49.24 25.89 -23.86
CA ARG A 298 -48.63 24.65 -24.33
C ARG A 298 -47.82 25.02 -25.56
N LEU A 299 -46.51 24.86 -25.48
CA LEU A 299 -45.57 25.29 -26.52
C LEU A 299 -44.80 24.06 -27.03
N PRO A 300 -44.95 23.67 -28.31
CA PRO A 300 -44.20 22.55 -28.89
C PRO A 300 -42.69 22.76 -28.73
N LEU A 301 -41.98 21.78 -28.15
CA LEU A 301 -40.54 21.89 -27.83
C LEU A 301 -39.68 22.07 -29.09
N ASP A 302 -40.10 21.49 -30.20
CA ASP A 302 -39.44 21.55 -31.51
C ASP A 302 -39.36 22.97 -32.10
N LYS A 303 -40.29 23.84 -31.68
CA LYS A 303 -40.40 25.23 -32.14
C LYS A 303 -39.92 26.25 -31.09
N LEU A 304 -39.43 25.81 -29.94
CA LEU A 304 -38.99 26.72 -28.90
C LEU A 304 -37.63 27.35 -29.23
N ARG A 305 -37.51 28.66 -29.00
CA ARG A 305 -36.20 29.32 -28.88
C ARG A 305 -36.09 29.92 -27.50
N VAL A 306 -35.15 29.43 -26.73
CA VAL A 306 -34.88 29.86 -25.36
C VAL A 306 -33.63 30.73 -25.36
N VAL A 307 -33.75 31.91 -24.78
CA VAL A 307 -32.66 32.87 -24.67
C VAL A 307 -32.33 33.05 -23.20
N VAL A 308 -31.06 32.88 -22.85
CA VAL A 308 -30.53 33.08 -21.51
C VAL A 308 -29.34 34.02 -21.58
N THR A 309 -29.05 34.65 -20.46
CA THR A 309 -27.87 35.49 -20.26
C THR A 309 -26.63 34.63 -19.96
N ASN A 310 -25.45 35.20 -20.17
CA ASN A 310 -24.20 34.62 -19.69
C ASN A 310 -23.93 34.86 -18.19
N GLU A 311 -24.71 35.69 -17.52
CA GLU A 311 -24.53 35.98 -16.09
C GLU A 311 -25.09 34.88 -15.17
N THR A 312 -24.94 35.08 -13.86
CA THR A 312 -25.35 34.11 -12.81
C THR A 312 -26.85 34.09 -12.53
N ASP A 313 -27.65 34.90 -13.23
CA ASP A 313 -29.09 35.00 -13.00
C ASP A 313 -29.88 33.76 -13.45
N GLU A 314 -31.14 33.75 -13.00
CA GLU A 314 -32.12 32.67 -13.18
C GLU A 314 -33.10 32.95 -14.35
N LEU A 315 -32.82 33.95 -15.20
CA LEU A 315 -33.75 34.38 -16.23
C LEU A 315 -33.74 33.44 -17.44
N VAL A 316 -34.94 33.07 -17.86
CA VAL A 316 -35.24 32.33 -19.08
C VAL A 316 -36.23 33.14 -19.92
N LEU A 317 -35.81 33.57 -21.10
CA LEU A 317 -36.69 34.19 -22.09
C LEU A 317 -37.08 33.16 -23.16
N VAL A 318 -38.35 32.77 -23.21
CA VAL A 318 -38.87 31.90 -24.26
C VAL A 318 -39.45 32.75 -25.39
N LYS A 319 -38.76 32.78 -26.53
CA LYS A 319 -39.20 33.43 -27.76
C LYS A 319 -40.21 32.55 -28.48
N ILE A 320 -41.42 33.06 -28.68
CA ILE A 320 -42.50 32.32 -29.34
C ILE A 320 -42.47 32.63 -30.85
N PRO A 321 -42.35 31.61 -31.74
CA PRO A 321 -42.38 31.82 -33.19
C PRO A 321 -43.68 32.46 -33.68
N GLN A 322 -43.60 33.23 -34.76
CA GLN A 322 -44.74 33.98 -35.31
C GLN A 322 -45.95 33.09 -35.65
N GLU A 323 -45.73 31.86 -36.07
CA GLU A 323 -46.78 30.88 -36.38
C GLU A 323 -47.69 30.53 -35.19
N LEU A 324 -47.17 30.63 -33.97
CA LEU A 324 -47.89 30.33 -32.72
C LEU A 324 -48.43 31.60 -32.03
N LYS A 325 -48.26 32.79 -32.65
CA LYS A 325 -48.54 34.10 -32.05
C LYS A 325 -50.00 34.55 -32.06
N LYS A 326 -50.98 33.70 -32.43
CA LYS A 326 -52.38 34.14 -32.62
C LYS A 326 -52.96 34.96 -31.45
N ASP A 327 -52.46 34.80 -30.21
CA ASP A 327 -52.71 35.74 -29.08
C ASP A 327 -51.55 35.92 -28.06
N LYS A 328 -50.32 35.50 -28.38
CA LYS A 328 -49.27 35.26 -27.36
C LYS A 328 -47.90 35.83 -27.77
N GLY A 329 -47.35 36.74 -26.94
CA GLY A 329 -45.98 37.25 -27.06
C GLY A 329 -44.96 36.41 -26.27
N ASP A 330 -43.71 36.86 -26.21
CA ASP A 330 -42.61 36.13 -25.56
C ASP A 330 -42.87 35.94 -24.05
N LEU A 331 -42.28 34.90 -23.45
CA LEU A 331 -42.44 34.59 -22.02
C LEU A 331 -41.14 34.86 -21.27
N ILE A 332 -41.26 35.68 -20.23
CA ILE A 332 -40.18 36.02 -19.32
C ILE A 332 -40.39 35.22 -18.04
N ILE A 333 -39.47 34.31 -17.73
CA ILE A 333 -39.61 33.35 -16.63
C ILE A 333 -38.32 33.31 -15.83
N SER A 334 -38.40 33.18 -14.51
CA SER A 334 -37.28 32.87 -13.63
C SER A 334 -37.35 31.41 -13.19
N VAL A 335 -36.24 30.68 -13.32
CA VAL A 335 -36.11 29.25 -12.97
C VAL A 335 -34.82 29.06 -12.18
N SER A 336 -34.92 28.61 -10.93
CA SER A 336 -33.76 28.54 -10.04
C SER A 336 -32.70 27.53 -10.49
N HIS A 337 -33.12 26.33 -10.92
CA HIS A 337 -32.21 25.31 -11.45
C HIS A 337 -32.12 25.39 -12.99
N ILE A 338 -31.81 26.58 -13.54
CA ILE A 338 -31.81 26.82 -14.99
C ILE A 338 -30.88 25.88 -15.78
N ILE A 339 -29.68 25.60 -15.26
CA ILE A 339 -28.71 24.70 -15.92
C ILE A 339 -29.25 23.28 -15.99
N GLU A 340 -29.85 22.79 -14.90
CA GLU A 340 -30.50 21.47 -14.82
C GLU A 340 -31.65 21.38 -15.81
N ALA A 341 -32.61 22.31 -15.72
CA ALA A 341 -33.82 22.32 -16.53
C ALA A 341 -33.50 22.30 -18.03
N LEU A 342 -32.60 23.19 -18.47
CA LEU A 342 -32.22 23.30 -19.87
C LEU A 342 -31.41 22.09 -20.34
N THR A 343 -30.55 21.53 -19.48
CA THR A 343 -29.78 20.32 -19.83
C THR A 343 -30.70 19.12 -20.00
N ILE A 344 -31.65 18.90 -19.07
CA ILE A 344 -32.57 17.76 -19.13
C ILE A 344 -33.46 17.84 -20.37
N VAL A 345 -34.03 19.02 -20.65
CA VAL A 345 -34.86 19.22 -21.85
C VAL A 345 -34.03 19.04 -23.14
N THR A 346 -32.78 19.50 -23.15
CA THR A 346 -31.88 19.32 -24.31
C THR A 346 -31.46 17.88 -24.49
N ASP A 347 -31.22 17.14 -23.39
CA ASP A 347 -30.91 15.72 -23.46
C ASP A 347 -32.07 14.93 -24.07
N TYR A 348 -33.32 15.32 -23.84
CA TYR A 348 -34.44 14.65 -24.48
C TYR A 348 -34.62 15.07 -25.94
N THR A 349 -34.66 16.38 -26.21
CA THR A 349 -34.92 16.92 -27.56
C THR A 349 -33.79 16.69 -28.55
N LYS A 350 -32.56 16.48 -28.05
CA LYS A 350 -31.32 16.37 -28.83
C LYS A 350 -31.04 17.58 -29.73
N LYS A 351 -31.59 18.75 -29.38
CA LYS A 351 -31.49 20.01 -30.13
C LYS A 351 -30.88 21.13 -29.27
N PRO A 352 -29.54 21.18 -29.12
CA PRO A 352 -28.89 22.23 -28.34
C PRO A 352 -29.09 23.64 -28.92
N GLU A 353 -29.38 23.76 -30.23
CA GLU A 353 -29.68 25.00 -30.93
C GLU A 353 -30.96 25.70 -30.45
N LEU A 354 -31.80 25.03 -29.66
CA LEU A 354 -32.95 25.65 -29.00
C LEU A 354 -32.51 26.71 -27.98
N ILE A 355 -31.28 26.65 -27.48
CA ILE A 355 -30.78 27.53 -26.42
C ILE A 355 -29.73 28.50 -26.99
N GLU A 356 -30.02 29.78 -26.83
CA GLU A 356 -29.15 30.89 -27.19
C GLU A 356 -28.66 31.56 -25.90
N ILE A 357 -27.33 31.53 -25.68
CA ILE A 357 -26.70 32.23 -24.56
C ILE A 357 -26.16 33.55 -25.08
N VAL A 358 -26.64 34.66 -24.53
CA VAL A 358 -26.30 36.00 -24.99
C VAL A 358 -25.40 36.69 -23.97
N ASP A 359 -24.32 37.30 -24.46
CA ASP A 359 -23.36 38.11 -23.69
C ASP A 359 -23.79 39.58 -23.58
N THR A 360 -24.95 39.93 -24.15
CA THR A 360 -25.46 41.29 -24.05
C THR A 360 -26.15 41.45 -22.70
N ARG A 361 -25.73 42.48 -21.96
CA ARG A 361 -26.43 42.97 -20.74
C ARG A 361 -27.84 43.48 -21.02
N THR A 362 -28.31 43.38 -22.26
CA THR A 362 -29.65 43.77 -22.68
C THR A 362 -30.25 42.71 -23.58
N ILE A 363 -31.47 42.26 -23.29
CA ILE A 363 -32.23 41.32 -24.12
C ILE A 363 -33.59 41.94 -24.44
N ALA A 364 -33.94 42.05 -25.73
CA ALA A 364 -35.25 42.53 -26.14
C ALA A 364 -36.29 41.39 -26.15
N HIS A 365 -37.52 41.69 -25.69
CA HIS A 365 -38.67 40.79 -25.79
C HIS A 365 -39.81 41.41 -26.58
N ASN A 366 -40.64 40.57 -27.18
CA ASN A 366 -41.77 41.01 -28.01
C ASN A 366 -43.11 40.86 -27.28
N LEU A 367 -43.99 41.82 -27.55
CA LEU A 367 -45.41 41.76 -27.18
C LEU A 367 -46.19 40.86 -28.16
N VAL A 368 -47.50 40.74 -27.90
CA VAL A 368 -48.45 40.07 -28.81
C VAL A 368 -48.37 40.75 -30.19
N ASN A 369 -48.50 39.96 -31.26
CA ASN A 369 -48.36 40.38 -32.67
C ASN A 369 -46.96 40.89 -33.08
N GLY A 370 -45.91 40.61 -32.30
CA GLY A 370 -44.54 40.92 -32.69
C GLY A 370 -44.15 42.40 -32.57
N LYS A 371 -45.02 43.25 -32.00
CA LYS A 371 -44.62 44.61 -31.61
C LYS A 371 -43.50 44.52 -30.58
N GLN A 372 -42.45 45.32 -30.77
CA GLN A 372 -41.34 45.39 -29.82
C GLN A 372 -41.89 45.76 -28.44
N GLY A 373 -41.55 44.94 -27.45
CA GLY A 373 -42.05 45.08 -26.09
C GLY A 373 -41.19 46.03 -25.28
N GLY A 374 -40.30 45.46 -24.48
CA GLY A 374 -39.34 46.22 -23.69
C GLY A 374 -37.99 45.51 -23.69
N THR A 375 -37.05 46.12 -22.99
CA THR A 375 -35.71 45.55 -22.80
C THR A 375 -35.59 44.97 -21.40
N ILE A 376 -34.86 43.85 -21.31
CA ILE A 376 -34.41 43.25 -20.06
C ILE A 376 -32.95 43.65 -19.90
N GLU A 377 -32.65 44.41 -18.86
CA GLU A 377 -31.31 44.88 -18.51
C GLU A 377 -30.74 43.99 -17.41
N VAL A 378 -29.50 43.53 -17.58
CA VAL A 378 -28.79 42.68 -16.63
C VAL A 378 -27.63 43.46 -16.05
N THR A 379 -27.57 43.51 -14.73
CA THR A 379 -26.54 44.23 -13.97
C THR A 379 -26.02 43.37 -12.85
N ASN A 380 -24.80 43.60 -12.39
CA ASN A 380 -24.24 42.86 -11.27
C ASN A 380 -24.47 43.63 -9.97
N GLY A 381 -24.87 42.93 -8.91
CA GLY A 381 -25.14 43.53 -7.61
C GLY A 381 -25.02 42.52 -6.47
N PRO A 382 -25.04 43.00 -5.21
CA PRO A 382 -24.76 42.16 -4.05
C PRO A 382 -25.88 41.15 -3.73
N GLN A 383 -27.11 41.40 -4.18
CA GLN A 383 -28.23 40.48 -4.00
C GLN A 383 -28.96 40.25 -5.33
N PRO A 384 -29.26 38.98 -5.67
CA PRO A 384 -30.00 38.67 -6.87
C PRO A 384 -31.45 39.18 -6.75
N ALA A 385 -31.92 39.90 -7.77
CA ALA A 385 -33.26 40.47 -7.78
C ALA A 385 -33.78 40.66 -9.21
N ILE A 386 -35.08 40.50 -9.40
CA ILE A 386 -35.76 40.80 -10.68
C ILE A 386 -36.88 41.80 -10.39
N GLN A 387 -36.74 43.02 -10.91
CA GLN A 387 -37.65 44.12 -10.62
C GLN A 387 -37.81 45.08 -11.80
N ARG A 388 -38.84 45.92 -11.78
CA ARG A 388 -39.04 46.96 -12.80
C ARG A 388 -38.11 48.14 -12.52
N ALA A 389 -37.28 48.51 -13.48
CA ALA A 389 -36.43 49.70 -13.43
C ALA A 389 -37.27 50.99 -13.51
N LYS A 390 -36.68 52.11 -13.06
CA LYS A 390 -37.25 53.46 -13.24
C LYS A 390 -37.41 53.82 -14.72
N SER A 391 -36.54 53.30 -15.59
CA SER A 391 -36.62 53.42 -17.06
C SER A 391 -37.85 52.73 -17.65
N GLY A 392 -38.55 51.91 -16.87
CA GLY A 392 -39.68 51.10 -17.32
C GLY A 392 -39.29 49.73 -17.85
N ASN A 393 -37.99 49.44 -18.01
CA ASN A 393 -37.43 48.14 -18.40
C ASN A 393 -37.41 47.13 -17.25
N LEU A 394 -37.18 45.85 -17.56
CA LEU A 394 -36.98 44.83 -16.54
C LEU A 394 -35.51 44.83 -16.13
N LEU A 395 -35.21 45.05 -14.86
CA LEU A 395 -33.86 44.95 -14.32
C LEU A 395 -33.68 43.60 -13.63
N VAL A 396 -32.70 42.85 -14.10
CA VAL A 396 -32.21 41.61 -13.49
C VAL A 396 -30.85 41.93 -12.86
N VAL A 397 -30.76 41.72 -11.56
CA VAL A 397 -29.52 41.86 -10.80
C VAL A 397 -28.96 40.45 -10.61
N ALA A 398 -27.81 40.19 -11.21
CA ALA A 398 -27.04 38.96 -11.05
C ALA A 398 -26.04 39.13 -9.89
N SER A 399 -25.83 38.07 -9.11
CA SER A 399 -24.78 38.08 -8.08
C SER A 399 -23.42 37.79 -8.73
N PRO A 400 -22.35 38.50 -8.40
CA PRO A 400 -21.02 38.18 -8.91
C PRO A 400 -20.57 36.75 -8.54
#